data_AF-A0A8J9S7S2-F1
#
_entry.id   AF-A0A8J9S7S2-F1
#
_cell.length_a   1.000
_cell.length_b   1.000
_cell.length_c   1.000
_cell.angle_alpha   90.00
_cell.angle_beta   90.00
_cell.angle_gamma   90.00
#
_symmetry.space_group_name_H-M   'P 1'
#
loop_
_entity.id
_entity.type
_entity.pdbx_description
1 polymer ?
#
loop_
_entity_poly.entity_id
_entity_poly.type
_entity_poly.pdbx_seq_one_letter_code
_entity_poly.pdbx_strand_id
1 'polypeptide(L)'
;MNSDNKKKKTRAKPQGFAGAVLRDLQTSRFPYAGDVRPGQQTPQKVVLDESIVKPDYWQTGAPSRPSKLALPWMIEVKSPEEIEKMRASGKLAREILDLAGRAVQPGVTTDEIDQIVHQAILK
;
A
#
# COMPACT_ATOMS: atom_id res chain seq x y z
N MET A 1 23.33 37.86 -45.89
CA MET A 1 21.93 37.39 -45.85
C MET A 1 21.90 35.90 -45.55
N ASN A 2 21.15 35.53 -44.51
CA ASN A 2 20.58 34.22 -44.17
C ASN A 2 21.50 33.02 -43.95
N SER A 3 21.23 32.12 -43.02
CA SER A 3 20.51 32.11 -41.75
C SER A 3 20.72 30.69 -41.23
N ASP A 4 21.18 30.61 -39.99
CA ASP A 4 20.98 29.54 -39.02
C ASP A 4 20.19 28.29 -39.47
N ASN A 5 20.87 27.13 -39.52
CA ASN A 5 20.21 25.87 -39.17
C ASN A 5 21.17 24.79 -38.67
N LYS A 6 21.78 25.01 -37.49
CA LYS A 6 22.31 23.91 -36.68
C LYS A 6 21.13 23.19 -36.01
N LYS A 7 20.67 22.09 -36.60
CA LYS A 7 19.70 21.16 -36.00
C LYS A 7 20.19 20.69 -34.63
N LYS A 8 19.76 21.35 -33.55
CA LYS A 8 19.85 20.84 -32.19
C LYS A 8 18.94 19.62 -32.09
N LYS A 9 19.53 18.42 -32.03
CA LYS A 9 18.81 17.19 -31.64
C LYS A 9 18.31 17.36 -30.21
N THR A 10 17.10 17.87 -30.06
CA THR A 10 16.38 17.89 -28.77
C THR A 10 16.09 16.45 -28.38
N ARG A 11 16.64 15.99 -27.25
CA ARG A 11 16.34 14.68 -26.66
C ARG A 11 14.82 14.52 -26.57
N ALA A 12 14.30 13.46 -27.18
CA ALA A 12 12.89 13.14 -27.18
C ALA A 12 12.40 13.05 -25.73
N LYS A 13 11.34 13.79 -25.40
CA LYS A 13 10.60 13.61 -24.15
C LYS A 13 10.17 12.13 -24.09
N PRO A 14 10.35 11.42 -22.97
CA PRO A 14 9.82 10.07 -22.86
C PRO A 14 8.30 10.15 -22.97
N GLN A 15 7.78 9.75 -24.12
CA GLN A 15 6.36 9.59 -24.37
C GLN A 15 5.98 8.23 -23.80
N GLY A 16 5.62 8.24 -22.52
CA GLY A 16 5.22 7.04 -21.80
C GLY A 16 4.38 7.43 -20.58
N PHE A 17 3.54 6.49 -20.16
CA PHE A 17 2.54 6.62 -19.08
C PHE A 17 3.09 7.31 -17.81
N ALA A 18 4.35 7.08 -17.46
CA ALA A 18 5.02 7.71 -16.31
C ALA A 18 5.09 9.26 -16.37
N GLY A 19 5.18 9.85 -17.56
CA GLY A 19 5.28 11.31 -17.73
C GLY A 19 3.93 12.04 -17.63
N ALA A 20 2.81 11.33 -17.78
CA ALA A 20 1.46 11.86 -17.59
C ALA A 20 1.05 11.82 -16.11
N VAL A 21 1.34 10.71 -15.41
CA VAL A 21 0.99 10.52 -14.00
C VAL A 21 1.66 11.56 -13.08
N LEU A 22 2.91 11.94 -13.35
CA LEU A 22 3.59 12.98 -12.57
C LEU A 22 3.01 14.39 -12.76
N ARG A 23 2.24 14.63 -13.83
CA ARG A 23 1.59 15.93 -14.11
C ARG A 23 0.16 16.00 -13.56
N ASP A 24 -0.50 14.85 -13.42
CA ASP A 24 -1.90 14.77 -13.01
C ASP A 24 -2.12 14.81 -11.49
N LEU A 25 -1.09 14.50 -10.69
CA LEU A 25 -1.19 14.56 -9.22
C LEU A 25 -1.28 16.00 -8.66
N GLN A 26 -0.83 17.00 -9.42
CA GLN A 26 -0.93 18.42 -9.05
C GLN A 26 -2.04 19.19 -9.77
N THR A 27 -2.69 18.58 -10.78
CA THR A 27 -3.68 19.26 -11.65
C THR A 27 -4.98 18.47 -11.79
N SER A 28 -5.32 17.69 -10.79
CA SER A 28 -6.57 16.94 -10.75
C SER A 28 -7.76 17.89 -10.54
N ARG A 29 -8.70 17.88 -11.50
CA ARG A 29 -10.01 18.57 -11.42
C ARG A 29 -10.96 17.91 -10.41
N PHE A 30 -10.51 16.89 -9.67
CA PHE A 30 -11.31 16.23 -8.65
C PHE A 30 -11.54 17.16 -7.45
N PRO A 31 -12.80 17.40 -7.05
CA PRO A 31 -13.10 18.25 -5.90
C PRO A 31 -12.81 17.49 -4.61
N TYR A 32 -11.64 17.71 -4.01
CA TYR A 32 -11.29 17.19 -2.70
C TYR A 32 -12.03 17.95 -1.58
N ALA A 33 -12.44 17.24 -0.53
CA ALA A 33 -13.14 17.82 0.61
C ALA A 33 -12.24 18.60 1.59
N GLY A 34 -10.92 18.40 1.55
CA GLY A 34 -9.96 19.05 2.45
C GLY A 34 -8.59 19.26 1.79
N ASP A 35 -7.56 19.50 2.60
CA ASP A 35 -6.21 19.87 2.12
C ASP A 35 -5.32 18.68 1.75
N VAL A 36 -5.63 17.49 2.26
CA VAL A 36 -4.84 16.28 2.00
C VAL A 36 -4.93 15.90 0.52
N ARG A 37 -3.78 15.61 -0.10
CA ARG A 37 -3.67 15.12 -1.47
C ARG A 37 -2.94 13.77 -1.48
N PRO A 38 -3.24 12.90 -2.46
CA PRO A 38 -2.51 11.64 -2.58
C PRO A 38 -1.02 11.91 -2.86
N GLY A 39 -0.16 11.25 -2.09
CA GLY A 39 1.29 11.28 -2.31
C GLY A 39 1.74 10.31 -3.41
N GLN A 40 3.03 10.33 -3.73
CA GLN A 40 3.62 9.30 -4.59
C GLN A 40 3.73 7.98 -3.81
N GLN A 41 3.30 6.89 -4.44
CA GLN A 41 3.34 5.54 -3.84
C GLN A 41 4.56 4.77 -4.35
N THR A 42 5.21 4.03 -3.45
CA THR A 42 6.25 3.08 -3.84
C THR A 42 5.65 1.81 -4.46
N PRO A 43 6.45 1.01 -5.21
CA PRO A 43 6.00 -0.29 -5.70
C PRO A 43 5.60 -1.23 -4.56
N GLN A 44 4.71 -2.18 -4.85
CA GLN A 44 4.26 -3.16 -3.86
C GLN A 44 5.44 -3.93 -3.25
N LYS A 45 5.52 -3.94 -1.92
CA LYS A 45 6.53 -4.69 -1.16
C LYS A 45 6.19 -6.18 -1.21
N VAL A 46 7.13 -7.01 -1.66
CA VAL A 46 6.93 -8.45 -1.85
C VAL A 46 7.35 -9.24 -0.62
N VAL A 47 6.54 -10.23 -0.25
CA VAL A 47 6.88 -11.20 0.80
C VAL A 47 7.58 -12.39 0.14
N LEU A 48 8.91 -12.42 0.25
CA LEU A 48 9.76 -13.47 -0.35
C LEU A 48 9.79 -14.75 0.48
N ASP A 49 9.50 -14.66 1.77
CA ASP A 49 9.50 -15.83 2.65
C ASP A 49 8.36 -16.80 2.26
N GLU A 50 8.74 -18.06 2.04
CA GLU A 50 7.83 -19.16 1.71
C GLU A 50 7.22 -19.80 2.96
N SER A 51 7.82 -19.61 4.13
CA SER A 51 7.35 -20.18 5.40
C SER A 51 6.07 -19.51 5.93
N ILE A 52 5.79 -18.29 5.48
CA ILE A 52 4.62 -17.52 5.89
C ILE A 52 3.39 -18.03 5.14
N VAL A 53 2.37 -18.43 5.90
CA VAL A 53 1.07 -18.85 5.34
C VAL A 53 0.38 -17.65 4.71
N LYS A 54 0.23 -17.67 3.38
CA LYS A 54 -0.39 -16.59 2.61
C LYS A 54 -1.92 -16.77 2.56
N PRO A 55 -2.71 -15.69 2.72
CA PRO A 55 -4.15 -15.76 2.56
C PRO A 55 -4.55 -16.03 1.11
N ASP A 56 -5.80 -16.44 0.90
CA ASP A 56 -6.35 -16.76 -0.43
C ASP A 56 -6.39 -15.55 -1.37
N TYR A 57 -6.52 -14.35 -0.82
CA TYR A 57 -6.55 -13.10 -1.59
C TYR A 57 -5.17 -12.51 -1.95
N TRP A 58 -4.05 -13.11 -1.54
CA TRP A 58 -2.73 -12.48 -1.69
C TRP A 58 -2.32 -12.22 -3.16
N GLN A 59 -2.66 -13.13 -4.09
CA GLN A 59 -2.33 -12.97 -5.51
C GLN A 59 -3.43 -12.24 -6.27
N THR A 60 -4.69 -12.56 -5.98
CA THR A 60 -5.85 -12.15 -6.76
C THR A 60 -6.41 -10.79 -6.32
N GLY A 61 -6.12 -10.35 -5.09
CA GLY A 61 -6.67 -9.12 -4.50
C GLY A 61 -8.15 -9.22 -4.10
N ALA A 62 -8.82 -10.33 -4.43
CA ALA A 62 -10.20 -10.62 -4.07
C ALA A 62 -10.27 -11.90 -3.22
N PRO A 63 -11.12 -11.95 -2.18
CA PRO A 63 -11.33 -13.17 -1.40
C PRO A 63 -11.93 -14.25 -2.31
N SER A 64 -11.27 -15.41 -2.37
CA SER A 64 -11.70 -16.50 -3.23
C SER A 64 -12.80 -17.34 -2.57
N ARG A 65 -12.81 -17.40 -1.23
CA ARG A 65 -13.81 -18.17 -0.48
C ARG A 65 -14.99 -17.28 -0.12
N PRO A 66 -16.24 -17.69 -0.45
CA PRO A 66 -17.40 -16.98 0.05
C PRO A 66 -17.41 -17.04 1.59
N SER A 67 -18.04 -16.05 2.21
CA SER A 67 -18.37 -16.06 3.62
C SER A 67 -18.93 -17.45 4.00
N LYS A 68 -18.38 -18.06 5.07
CA LYS A 68 -18.92 -19.32 5.63
C LYS A 68 -20.39 -19.18 6.03
N LEU A 69 -20.84 -17.94 6.25
CA LEU A 69 -22.17 -17.60 6.69
C LEU A 69 -23.04 -17.32 5.46
N ALA A 70 -24.20 -17.97 5.41
CA ALA A 70 -25.16 -17.82 4.32
C ALA A 70 -25.73 -16.40 4.21
N LEU A 71 -25.77 -15.66 5.32
CA LEU A 71 -26.43 -14.37 5.42
C LEU A 71 -25.58 -13.39 6.25
N PRO A 72 -25.56 -12.09 5.90
CA PRO A 72 -24.65 -11.11 6.49
C PRO A 72 -24.93 -10.78 7.97
N TRP A 73 -26.12 -11.11 8.49
CA TRP A 73 -26.50 -10.90 9.89
C TRP A 73 -26.20 -12.09 10.81
N MET A 74 -25.68 -13.20 10.27
CA MET A 74 -25.27 -14.32 11.10
C MET A 74 -23.90 -14.03 11.71
N ILE A 75 -23.70 -14.41 12.97
CA ILE A 75 -22.42 -14.22 13.67
C ILE A 75 -21.75 -15.59 13.85
N GLU A 76 -20.51 -15.73 13.38
CA GLU A 76 -19.72 -16.95 13.58
C GLU A 76 -19.28 -17.04 15.05
N VAL A 77 -19.76 -18.06 15.76
CA VAL A 77 -19.30 -18.36 17.12
C VAL A 77 -18.00 -19.15 17.03
N LYS A 78 -16.94 -18.60 17.61
CA LYS A 78 -15.59 -19.19 17.57
C LYS A 78 -15.39 -20.28 18.62
N SER A 79 -14.60 -21.28 18.27
CA SER A 79 -14.18 -22.32 19.22
C SER A 79 -13.11 -21.78 20.19
N PRO A 80 -12.88 -22.44 21.35
CA PRO A 80 -11.83 -22.04 22.29
C PRO A 80 -10.43 -21.96 21.65
N GLU A 81 -10.11 -22.87 20.74
CA GLU A 81 -8.82 -22.88 20.01
C GLU A 81 -8.69 -21.71 19.05
N GLU A 82 -9.77 -21.36 18.33
CA GLU A 82 -9.79 -20.21 17.43
C GLU A 82 -9.63 -18.91 18.21
N ILE A 83 -10.28 -18.81 19.37
CA ILE A 83 -10.13 -17.65 20.26
C ILE A 83 -8.68 -17.49 20.71
N GLU A 84 -7.99 -18.58 21.05
CA GLU A 84 -6.57 -18.50 21.45
C GLU A 84 -5.67 -18.03 20.31
N LYS A 85 -5.90 -18.53 19.08
CA LYS A 85 -5.19 -18.04 17.89
C LYS A 85 -5.45 -16.55 17.64
N MET A 86 -6.69 -16.10 17.84
CA MET A 86 -7.05 -14.67 17.72
C MET A 86 -6.35 -13.82 18.78
N ARG A 87 -6.23 -14.30 20.03
CA ARG A 87 -5.48 -13.61 21.09
C ARG A 87 -4.01 -13.47 20.74
N ALA A 88 -3.37 -14.54 20.26
CA ALA A 88 -1.98 -14.52 19.83
C ALA A 88 -1.76 -13.52 18.68
N SER A 89 -2.63 -13.54 17.67
CA SER A 89 -2.59 -12.58 16.55
C SER A 89 -2.80 -11.14 17.01
N GLY A 90 -3.74 -10.90 17.92
CA GLY A 90 -4.01 -9.57 18.47
C GLY A 90 -2.84 -9.01 19.29
N LYS A 91 -2.14 -9.88 20.03
CA LYS A 91 -0.92 -9.50 20.76
C LYS A 91 0.18 -9.05 19.81
N LEU A 92 0.45 -9.82 18.75
CA LEU A 92 1.43 -9.46 17.73
C LEU A 92 1.06 -8.14 17.03
N ALA A 93 -0.21 -7.99 16.65
CA ALA A 93 -0.68 -6.75 16.03
C ALA A 93 -0.48 -5.52 16.93
N ARG A 94 -0.65 -5.67 18.25
CA ARG A 94 -0.39 -4.58 19.20
C ARG A 94 1.09 -4.21 19.25
N GLU A 95 1.98 -5.20 19.31
CA GLU A 95 3.43 -4.96 19.34
C GLU A 95 3.90 -4.20 18.08
N ILE A 96 3.37 -4.57 16.92
CA ILE A 96 3.69 -3.90 15.64
C ILE A 96 3.11 -2.48 15.61
N LEU A 97 1.89 -2.28 16.12
CA LEU A 97 1.29 -0.96 16.21
C LEU A 97 2.08 -0.03 17.15
N ASP A 98 2.63 -0.56 18.25
CA ASP A 98 3.50 0.19 19.15
C ASP A 98 4.80 0.62 18.47
N LEU A 99 5.37 -0.23 17.62
CA LEU A 99 6.54 0.12 16.80
C LEU A 99 6.20 1.23 15.80
N ALA A 100 5.06 1.11 15.10
CA ALA A 100 4.60 2.13 14.17
C ALA A 100 4.37 3.48 14.87
N GLY A 101 3.75 3.48 16.05
CA GLY A 101 3.50 4.67 16.84
C GLY A 101 4.77 5.41 17.25
N ARG A 102 5.87 4.68 17.54
CA ARG A 102 7.18 5.28 17.88
C ARG A 102 7.85 5.96 16.69
N ALA A 103 7.51 5.56 15.46
CA ALA A 103 8.05 6.15 14.25
C ALA A 103 7.36 7.46 13.83
N VAL A 104 6.22 7.81 14.45
CA VAL A 104 5.45 9.01 14.09
C VAL A 104 6.17 10.26 14.55
N GLN A 105 6.77 10.99 13.61
CA GLN A 105 7.47 12.26 13.86
C GLN A 105 7.26 13.21 12.65
N PRO A 106 7.30 14.54 12.86
CA PRO A 106 7.22 15.49 11.75
C PRO A 106 8.31 15.21 10.70
N GLY A 107 7.91 15.16 9.43
CA GLY A 107 8.82 14.88 8.31
C GLY A 107 8.89 13.40 7.92
N VAL A 108 8.38 12.48 8.74
CA VAL A 108 8.26 11.06 8.40
C VAL A 108 7.05 10.85 7.48
N THR A 109 7.26 10.13 6.39
CA THR A 109 6.20 9.81 5.42
C THR A 109 5.42 8.56 5.82
N THR A 110 4.19 8.44 5.32
CA THR A 110 3.38 7.23 5.54
C THR A 110 4.01 5.99 4.89
N ASP A 111 4.78 6.17 3.82
CA ASP A 111 5.49 5.07 3.12
C ASP A 111 6.66 4.52 3.96
N GLU A 112 7.37 5.40 4.69
CA GLU A 112 8.41 4.99 5.63
C GLU A 112 7.83 4.22 6.82
N ILE A 113 6.68 4.64 7.35
CA ILE A 113 5.99 3.92 8.42
C ILE A 113 5.52 2.55 7.92
N ASP A 114 4.94 2.47 6.72
CA ASP A 114 4.55 1.20 6.09
C ASP A 114 5.75 0.26 5.93
N GLN A 115 6.93 0.79 5.55
CA GLN A 115 8.15 -0.01 5.46
C GLN A 115 8.56 -0.62 6.81
N ILE A 116 8.52 0.18 7.89
CA ILE A 116 8.85 -0.30 9.24
C ILE A 116 7.87 -1.40 9.66
N VAL A 117 6.57 -1.19 9.42
CA VAL A 117 5.53 -2.17 9.73
C VAL A 117 5.72 -3.46 8.92
N HIS A 118 5.97 -3.35 7.62
CA HIS A 118 6.21 -4.51 6.75
C HIS A 118 7.42 -5.32 7.23
N GLN A 119 8.52 -4.67 7.60
CA GLN A 119 9.69 -5.34 8.14
C GLN A 119 9.43 -5.98 9.51
N ALA A 120 8.61 -5.36 10.36
CA ALA A 120 8.24 -5.91 11.65
C ALA A 120 7.33 -7.15 11.53
N ILE A 121 6.48 -7.22 10.50
CA ILE A 121 5.61 -8.38 10.22
C ILE A 121 6.43 -9.58 9.74
N LEU A 122 7.50 -9.35 8.98
CA LEU A 122 8.34 -10.41 8.39
C LEU A 122 9.44 -10.93 9.33
N LYS A 123 9.58 -10.33 10.50
CA LYS A 123 10.62 -10.67 11.48
C LYS A 123 10.16 -11.81 12.40
#